data_AF-A0A8B7DEN0-F1
#
_entry.id   AF-A0A8B7DEN0-F1
#
_cell.length_a   1.000
_cell.length_b   1.000
_cell.length_c   1.000
_cell.angle_alpha   90.00
_cell.angle_beta   90.00
_cell.angle_gamma   90.00
#
_symmetry.space_group_name_H-M   'P 1'
#
loop_
_entity.id
_entity.type
_entity.pdbx_description
1 polymer ?
#
loop_
_entity_poly.entity_id
_entity_poly.type
_entity_poly.pdbx_seq_one_letter_code
_entity_poly.pdbx_strand_id
1 'polypeptide(L)'
;MYLQIELILKDRRYHRFLWRHVEENKNPGLFEFTRVVFGVNSSPFQAQFVIQKHAEKYKKKFPLAAETVDKSTYMDDSMDSVETEEKAIELYNQLTQLWKKTRMTTRKWISNSKTLMECIPIEARAAKININMENLPTVKTLGVYWEAAKDMFTFSYTLPSEPVTSKRLKTHLKTF
;
A
#
# COMPACT_ATOMS: atom_id res chain seq x y z
N MET A 1 -3.64 -6.97 2.15
CA MET A 1 -4.49 -6.32 3.16
C MET A 1 -5.92 -6.88 3.14
N TYR A 2 -6.72 -6.60 2.11
CA TYR A 2 -8.17 -6.93 2.05
C TYR A 2 -8.56 -8.37 2.41
N LEU A 3 -7.92 -9.37 1.78
CA LEU A 3 -8.29 -10.79 1.96
C LEU A 3 -8.01 -11.34 3.37
N GLN A 4 -7.36 -10.57 4.25
CA GLN A 4 -7.16 -10.93 5.66
C GLN A 4 -8.39 -10.61 6.53
N ILE A 5 -9.37 -9.90 5.98
CA ILE A 5 -10.55 -9.41 6.72
C ILE A 5 -11.75 -10.28 6.36
N GLU A 6 -12.37 -10.87 7.38
CA GLU A 6 -13.52 -11.76 7.19
C GLU A 6 -14.81 -10.99 6.96
N LEU A 7 -15.59 -11.44 5.99
CA LEU A 7 -16.97 -11.01 5.86
C LEU A 7 -17.84 -11.82 6.81
N ILE A 8 -18.71 -11.12 7.52
CA ILE A 8 -19.76 -11.74 8.32
C ILE A 8 -20.71 -12.52 7.40
N LEU A 9 -21.20 -13.66 7.86
CA LEU A 9 -21.93 -14.63 7.04
C LEU A 9 -23.11 -14.00 6.28
N LYS A 10 -23.84 -13.09 6.93
CA LYS A 10 -25.01 -12.41 6.34
C LYS A 10 -24.69 -11.51 5.14
N ASP A 11 -23.45 -11.02 5.04
CA ASP A 11 -23.06 -10.08 3.99
C ASP A 11 -22.41 -10.79 2.78
N ARG A 12 -21.95 -12.04 2.94
CA ARG A 12 -21.26 -12.81 1.88
C ARG A 12 -22.09 -12.96 0.61
N ARG A 13 -23.42 -13.04 0.75
CA ARG A 13 -24.37 -13.13 -0.37
C ARG A 13 -24.27 -11.98 -1.36
N TYR A 14 -23.80 -10.80 -0.93
CA TYR A 14 -23.62 -9.63 -1.78
C TYR A 14 -22.29 -9.65 -2.55
N HIS A 15 -21.42 -10.62 -2.26
CA HIS A 15 -20.15 -10.86 -2.93
C HIS A 15 -20.16 -12.20 -3.68
N ARG A 16 -21.30 -12.54 -4.27
CA ARG A 16 -21.46 -13.72 -5.12
C ARG A 16 -21.02 -13.43 -6.55
N PHE A 17 -20.46 -14.44 -7.19
CA PHE A 17 -20.09 -14.38 -8.59
C PHE A 17 -20.36 -15.72 -9.27
N LEU A 18 -20.63 -15.65 -10.57
CA LEU A 18 -20.74 -16.83 -11.42
C LEU A 18 -19.37 -17.09 -12.03
N TRP A 19 -18.92 -18.35 -11.97
CA TRP A 19 -17.68 -18.77 -12.59
C TRP A 19 -17.87 -20.08 -13.35
N ARG A 20 -17.37 -20.12 -14.58
CA ARG A 20 -17.20 -21.33 -15.38
C ARG A 20 -15.80 -21.35 -15.96
N HIS A 21 -15.26 -22.55 -16.12
CA HIS A 21 -14.04 -22.74 -16.91
C HIS A 21 -14.35 -22.48 -18.40
N VAL A 22 -13.38 -22.71 -19.29
CA VAL A 22 -13.49 -22.53 -20.75
C VAL A 22 -14.58 -23.44 -21.40
N GLU A 23 -15.25 -24.29 -20.62
CA GLU A 23 -16.37 -25.12 -21.05
C GLU A 23 -17.67 -24.30 -21.18
N GLU A 24 -17.93 -23.77 -22.37
CA GLU A 24 -19.12 -22.94 -22.64
C GLU A 24 -20.45 -23.69 -22.48
N ASN A 25 -20.43 -25.01 -22.66
CA ASN A 25 -21.61 -25.88 -22.59
C ASN A 25 -22.05 -26.21 -21.15
N LYS A 26 -21.28 -25.80 -20.13
CA LYS A 26 -21.61 -26.04 -18.73
C LYS A 26 -22.17 -24.78 -18.08
N ASN A 27 -23.24 -24.94 -17.30
CA ASN A 27 -23.76 -23.86 -16.47
C ASN A 27 -22.68 -23.38 -15.48
N PRO A 28 -22.51 -22.06 -15.27
CA PRO A 28 -21.55 -21.55 -14.32
C PRO A 28 -21.92 -21.94 -12.89
N GLY A 29 -20.89 -22.24 -12.10
CA GLY A 29 -21.03 -22.42 -10.66
C GLY A 29 -21.25 -21.07 -9.98
N LEU A 30 -22.03 -21.08 -8.89
CA LEU A 30 -22.21 -19.94 -8.01
C LEU A 30 -21.21 -20.01 -6.87
N PHE A 31 -20.37 -18.99 -6.73
CA PHE A 31 -19.37 -18.86 -5.68
C PHE A 31 -19.64 -17.61 -4.85
N GLU A 32 -19.14 -17.59 -3.61
CA GLU A 32 -19.20 -16.43 -2.74
C GLU A 32 -17.84 -16.15 -2.10
N PHE A 33 -17.48 -14.87 -2.00
CA PHE A 33 -16.30 -14.48 -1.23
C PHE A 33 -16.60 -14.53 0.27
N THR A 34 -15.63 -15.04 1.04
CA THR A 34 -15.68 -15.10 2.51
C THR A 34 -14.86 -13.99 3.18
N ARG A 35 -14.22 -13.15 2.38
CA ARG A 35 -13.27 -12.10 2.77
C ARG A 35 -13.56 -10.82 1.99
N VAL A 36 -13.14 -9.68 2.54
CA VAL A 36 -13.20 -8.39 1.85
C VAL A 36 -12.37 -8.45 0.58
N VAL A 37 -12.98 -8.09 -0.56
CA VAL A 37 -12.34 -8.16 -1.89
C VAL A 37 -11.99 -6.77 -2.41
N PHE A 38 -11.06 -6.73 -3.36
CA PHE A 38 -10.79 -5.54 -4.16
C PHE A 38 -11.98 -5.22 -5.09
N GLY A 39 -12.09 -3.95 -5.51
CA GLY A 39 -13.12 -3.49 -6.46
C GLY A 39 -14.45 -3.08 -5.83
N VAL A 40 -14.67 -3.38 -4.54
CA VAL A 40 -15.81 -2.84 -3.79
C VAL A 40 -15.43 -1.48 -3.21
N ASN A 41 -16.31 -0.49 -3.38
CA ASN A 41 -16.08 0.90 -2.97
C ASN A 41 -15.77 1.06 -1.47
N SER A 42 -16.34 0.22 -0.60
CA SER A 42 -16.13 0.26 0.85
C SER A 42 -14.93 -0.52 1.35
N SER A 43 -14.32 -1.38 0.51
CA SER A 43 -13.19 -2.23 0.93
C SER A 43 -11.98 -1.45 1.44
N PRO A 44 -11.58 -0.33 0.81
CA PRO A 44 -10.47 0.48 1.33
C PRO A 44 -10.73 1.01 2.74
N PHE A 45 -11.93 1.56 2.98
CA PHE A 45 -12.35 1.99 4.31
C PHE A 45 -12.32 0.84 5.33
N GLN A 46 -12.90 -0.32 5.00
CA GLN A 46 -12.92 -1.47 5.91
C GLN A 46 -11.51 -1.92 6.29
N ALA A 47 -10.59 -1.93 5.33
CA ALA A 47 -9.21 -2.30 5.59
C ALA A 47 -8.46 -1.28 6.44
N GLN A 48 -8.63 0.01 6.14
CA GLN A 48 -8.05 1.09 6.91
C GLN A 48 -8.59 1.11 8.35
N PHE A 49 -9.90 0.92 8.52
CA PHE A 49 -10.53 0.84 9.83
C PHE A 49 -9.96 -0.31 10.67
N VAL A 50 -9.77 -1.50 10.08
CA VAL A 50 -9.17 -2.64 10.78
C VAL A 50 -7.76 -2.33 11.26
N ILE A 51 -6.90 -1.74 10.43
CA ILE A 51 -5.52 -1.42 10.86
C ILE A 51 -5.50 -0.28 11.88
N GLN A 52 -6.34 0.75 11.75
CA GLN A 52 -6.49 1.83 12.73
C GLN A 52 -6.93 1.29 14.09
N LYS A 53 -7.90 0.37 14.13
CA LYS A 53 -8.31 -0.27 15.40
C LYS A 53 -7.21 -1.10 16.04
N HIS A 54 -6.34 -1.71 15.24
CA HIS A 54 -5.16 -2.39 15.78
C HIS A 54 -4.10 -1.40 16.27
N ALA A 55 -3.87 -0.29 15.55
CA ALA A 55 -2.99 0.79 15.97
C ALA A 55 -3.44 1.36 17.32
N GLU A 56 -4.73 1.70 17.48
CA GLU A 56 -5.31 2.13 18.76
C GLU A 56 -5.06 1.10 19.87
N LYS A 57 -5.38 -0.17 19.61
CA LYS A 57 -5.23 -1.26 20.58
C LYS A 57 -3.78 -1.46 21.04
N TYR A 58 -2.82 -1.35 20.13
CA TYR A 58 -1.40 -1.58 20.41
C TYR A 58 -0.59 -0.30 20.58
N LYS A 59 -1.22 0.88 20.65
CA LYS A 59 -0.55 2.19 20.73
C LYS A 59 0.49 2.28 21.84
N LYS A 60 0.20 1.71 23.01
CA LYS A 60 1.16 1.70 24.14
C LYS A 60 2.43 0.88 23.84
N LYS A 61 2.33 -0.14 23.00
CA LYS A 61 3.45 -1.03 22.64
C LYS A 61 4.19 -0.56 21.39
N PHE A 62 3.47 0.03 20.43
CA PHE A 62 4.00 0.46 19.14
C PHE A 62 3.59 1.92 18.88
N PRO A 63 4.07 2.89 19.68
CA PRO A 63 3.62 4.28 19.60
C PRO A 63 3.93 4.93 18.25
N LEU A 64 5.13 4.73 17.69
CA LEU A 64 5.53 5.31 16.41
C LEU A 64 4.69 4.73 15.27
N ALA A 65 4.55 3.42 15.22
CA ALA A 65 3.74 2.76 14.19
C ALA A 65 2.26 3.14 14.27
N ALA A 66 1.72 3.33 15.48
CA ALA A 66 0.34 3.75 15.66
C ALA A 66 0.12 5.19 15.15
N GLU A 67 1.08 6.08 15.35
CA GLU A 67 1.05 7.43 14.78
C GLU A 67 1.15 7.41 13.26
N THR A 68 2.08 6.63 12.68
CA THR A 68 2.20 6.46 11.23
C THR A 68 0.93 5.91 10.58
N VAL A 69 0.25 4.95 11.22
CA VAL A 69 -1.02 4.41 10.72
C VAL A 69 -2.13 5.46 10.74
N ASP A 70 -2.12 6.34 11.74
CA ASP A 70 -3.14 7.37 11.93
C ASP A 70 -2.94 8.56 10.98
N LYS A 71 -1.69 9.05 10.86
CA LYS A 71 -1.36 10.31 10.18
C LYS A 71 -0.72 10.15 8.81
N SER A 72 -0.02 9.04 8.58
CA SER A 72 0.93 8.87 7.48
C SER A 72 0.64 7.62 6.65
N THR A 73 -0.61 7.14 6.67
CA THR A 73 -1.07 5.97 5.90
C THR A 73 -2.29 6.34 5.06
N TYR A 74 -2.15 6.17 3.76
CA TYR A 74 -3.21 6.36 2.78
C TYR A 74 -3.54 5.03 2.10
N MET A 75 -4.75 4.52 2.37
CA MET A 75 -5.20 3.22 1.87
C MET A 75 -4.21 2.09 2.24
N ASP A 76 -3.53 1.51 1.25
CA ASP A 76 -2.53 0.44 1.38
C ASP A 76 -1.08 0.94 1.47
N ASP A 77 -0.83 2.24 1.31
CA ASP A 77 0.51 2.83 1.36
C ASP A 77 0.74 3.58 2.68
N SER A 78 1.79 3.20 3.41
CA SER A 78 2.32 3.96 4.55
C SER A 78 3.61 4.67 4.14
N MET A 79 3.67 5.97 4.34
CA MET A 79 4.83 6.80 4.00
C MET A 79 5.01 7.85 5.09
N ASP A 80 6.11 7.77 5.83
CA ASP A 80 6.39 8.63 6.97
C ASP A 80 7.87 9.04 7.00
N SER A 81 8.17 10.10 7.74
CA SER A 81 9.54 10.58 7.94
C SER A 81 9.83 10.85 9.40
N VAL A 82 11.09 10.66 9.78
CA VAL A 82 11.57 10.86 11.16
C VAL A 82 12.95 11.49 11.13
N GLU A 83 13.31 12.16 12.22
CA GLU A 83 14.50 13.02 12.29
C GLU A 83 15.83 12.26 12.28
N THR A 84 15.85 10.99 12.72
CA THR A 84 17.09 10.22 12.88
C THR A 84 16.96 8.78 12.37
N GLU A 85 18.09 8.19 11.98
CA GLU A 85 18.14 6.80 11.49
C GLU A 85 17.71 5.80 12.58
N GLU A 86 18.03 6.05 13.85
CA GLU A 86 17.64 5.21 14.98
C GLU A 86 16.12 5.17 15.14
N LYS A 87 15.46 6.34 15.08
CA LYS A 87 13.99 6.43 15.08
C LYS A 87 13.40 5.73 13.86
N ALA A 88 14.06 5.79 12.70
CA ALA A 88 13.60 5.16 11.47
C ALA A 88 13.66 3.63 11.57
N ILE A 89 14.74 3.08 12.12
CA ILE A 89 14.89 1.64 12.40
C ILE A 89 13.87 1.19 13.45
N GLU A 90 13.65 1.97 14.50
CA GLU A 90 12.62 1.68 15.51
C GLU A 90 11.23 1.67 14.88
N LEU A 91 10.89 2.69 14.08
CA LEU A 91 9.62 2.80 13.39
C LEU A 91 9.38 1.61 12.45
N TYR A 92 10.38 1.23 11.64
CA TYR A 92 10.31 0.05 10.78
C TYR A 92 9.97 -1.23 11.57
N ASN A 93 10.64 -1.42 12.70
CA ASN A 93 10.41 -2.58 13.57
C ASN A 93 9.02 -2.56 14.20
N GLN A 94 8.56 -1.40 14.69
CA GLN A 94 7.24 -1.24 15.26
C GLN A 94 6.14 -1.47 14.20
N LEU A 95 6.28 -0.91 13.00
CA LEU A 95 5.34 -1.09 11.89
C LEU A 95 5.26 -2.58 11.52
N THR A 96 6.40 -3.21 11.27
CA THR A 96 6.45 -4.64 10.90
C THR A 96 5.76 -5.51 11.95
N GLN A 97 5.96 -5.23 13.24
CA GLN A 97 5.28 -5.94 14.31
C GLN A 97 3.77 -5.65 14.39
N LEU A 98 3.36 -4.38 14.23
CA LEU A 98 1.95 -3.98 14.26
C LEU A 98 1.17 -4.62 13.11
N TRP A 99 1.67 -4.53 11.87
CA TRP A 99 1.06 -5.18 10.70
C TRP A 99 1.03 -6.71 10.84
N LYS A 100 2.04 -7.33 11.46
CA LYS A 100 2.01 -8.77 11.75
C LYS A 100 0.86 -9.14 12.70
N LYS A 101 0.43 -8.25 13.60
CA LYS A 101 -0.75 -8.49 14.47
C LYS A 101 -2.07 -8.56 13.69
N THR A 102 -2.16 -7.94 12.53
CA THR A 102 -3.32 -8.03 11.64
C THR A 102 -3.20 -9.15 10.60
N ARG A 103 -2.17 -10.01 10.69
CA ARG A 103 -1.81 -11.00 9.65
C ARG A 103 -1.54 -10.38 8.29
N MET A 104 -1.20 -9.09 8.26
CA MET A 104 -0.81 -8.37 7.06
C MET A 104 0.71 -8.26 7.03
N THR A 105 1.28 -8.39 5.84
CA THR A 105 2.74 -8.30 5.64
C THR A 105 3.04 -7.05 4.84
N THR A 106 3.84 -6.15 5.42
CA THR A 106 4.41 -5.00 4.71
C THR A 106 5.42 -5.49 3.69
N ARG A 107 5.44 -4.85 2.51
CA ARG A 107 6.34 -5.20 1.41
C ARG A 107 6.76 -3.92 0.70
N LYS A 108 7.78 -4.04 -0.14
CA LYS A 108 8.30 -2.93 -0.98
C LYS A 108 8.83 -1.76 -0.14
N TRP A 109 9.49 -2.07 0.98
CA TRP A 109 10.14 -1.05 1.80
C TRP A 109 11.21 -0.30 1.01
N ILE A 110 11.27 1.00 1.21
CA ILE A 110 12.26 1.91 0.63
C ILE A 110 12.44 3.11 1.59
N SER A 111 13.68 3.60 1.68
CA SER A 111 14.07 4.78 2.46
C SER A 111 15.27 5.44 1.78
N ASN A 112 15.48 6.73 2.05
CA ASN A 112 16.68 7.47 1.71
C ASN A 112 17.88 7.15 2.63
N SER A 113 17.66 6.53 3.79
CA SER A 113 18.73 6.09 4.70
C SER A 113 19.27 4.73 4.28
N LYS A 114 20.57 4.68 3.95
CA LYS A 114 21.28 3.42 3.65
C LYS A 114 21.32 2.50 4.88
N THR A 115 21.58 3.05 6.06
CA THR A 115 21.63 2.31 7.34
C THR A 115 20.32 1.56 7.59
N LEU A 116 19.18 2.24 7.43
CA LEU A 116 17.87 1.59 7.54
C LEU A 116 17.70 0.51 6.47
N MET A 117 18.03 0.81 5.22
CA MET A 117 17.88 -0.15 4.12
C MET A 117 18.68 -1.44 4.35
N GLU A 118 19.86 -1.36 4.97
CA GLU A 118 20.68 -2.52 5.35
C GLU A 118 20.01 -3.40 6.43
N CYS A 119 19.27 -2.80 7.37
CA CYS A 119 18.52 -3.54 8.39
C CYS A 119 17.29 -4.32 7.83
N ILE A 120 16.76 -3.91 6.68
CA ILE A 120 15.55 -4.51 6.09
C ILE A 120 15.94 -5.72 5.23
N PRO A 121 15.32 -6.91 5.38
CA PRO A 121 15.59 -8.07 4.53
C PRO A 121 15.35 -7.80 3.04
N ILE A 122 16.19 -8.35 2.16
CA ILE A 122 16.14 -8.11 0.69
C ILE A 122 14.75 -8.42 0.12
N GLU A 123 14.08 -9.45 0.60
CA GLU A 123 12.77 -9.92 0.14
C GLU A 123 11.64 -8.95 0.51
N ALA A 124 11.86 -8.10 1.52
CA ALA A 124 10.92 -7.09 1.97
C ALA A 124 11.12 -5.73 1.27
N ARG A 125 12.27 -5.51 0.62
CA ARG A 125 12.63 -4.28 -0.09
C ARG A 125 11.86 -4.15 -1.41
N ALA A 126 11.77 -2.92 -1.95
CA ALA A 126 11.24 -2.73 -3.30
C ALA A 126 12.15 -3.41 -4.34
N ALA A 127 11.55 -4.05 -5.37
CA ALA A 127 12.22 -4.94 -6.31
C ALA A 127 13.35 -4.32 -7.18
N LYS A 128 13.60 -3.02 -7.06
CA LYS A 128 14.63 -2.28 -7.82
C LYS A 128 15.76 -1.75 -6.93
N ILE A 129 15.83 -2.13 -5.66
CA ILE A 129 16.84 -1.60 -4.73
C ILE A 129 18.12 -2.43 -4.84
N ASN A 130 19.18 -1.82 -5.39
CA ASN A 130 20.55 -2.31 -5.23
C ASN A 130 21.27 -1.39 -4.24
N ILE A 131 21.50 -1.87 -3.01
CA ILE A 131 22.14 -1.09 -1.93
C ILE A 131 23.61 -0.73 -2.26
N ASN A 132 24.23 -1.47 -3.18
CA ASN A 132 25.62 -1.26 -3.58
C ASN A 132 25.77 -0.22 -4.69
N MET A 133 24.67 0.27 -5.29
CA MET A 133 24.72 1.41 -6.21
C MET A 133 24.34 2.69 -5.46
N GLU A 134 25.04 3.78 -5.74
CA GLU A 134 24.73 5.13 -5.22
C GLU A 134 23.31 5.61 -5.61
N ASN A 135 22.68 4.98 -6.61
CA ASN A 135 21.37 5.33 -7.12
C ASN A 135 20.28 4.41 -6.56
N LEU A 136 19.62 4.83 -5.48
CA LEU A 136 18.34 4.23 -5.06
C LEU A 136 17.30 4.38 -6.18
N PRO A 137 16.40 3.40 -6.36
CA PRO A 137 15.44 3.45 -7.44
C PRO A 137 14.40 4.55 -7.24
N THR A 138 13.99 5.18 -8.34
CA THR A 138 12.79 6.00 -8.37
C THR A 138 11.55 5.12 -8.26
N VAL A 139 10.72 5.35 -7.25
CA VAL A 139 9.49 4.58 -7.00
C VAL A 139 8.27 5.45 -7.25
N LYS A 140 7.24 4.90 -7.90
CA LYS A 140 5.95 5.57 -8.03
C LYS A 140 5.15 5.37 -6.74
N THR A 141 4.81 6.47 -6.08
CA THR A 141 4.04 6.48 -4.82
C THR A 141 2.95 7.54 -4.92
N LEU A 142 1.70 7.17 -4.59
CA LEU A 142 0.53 8.07 -4.60
C LEU A 142 0.33 8.88 -5.91
N GLY A 143 0.80 8.35 -7.04
CA GLY A 143 0.67 9.00 -8.35
C GLY A 143 1.86 9.87 -8.79
N VAL A 144 2.80 10.16 -7.89
CA VAL A 144 4.07 10.85 -8.18
C VAL A 144 5.25 9.87 -8.14
N TYR A 145 6.41 10.32 -8.59
CA TYR A 145 7.66 9.56 -8.47
C TYR A 145 8.45 10.11 -7.28
N TRP A 146 9.10 9.25 -6.51
CA TRP A 146 10.02 9.63 -5.45
C TRP A 146 11.40 9.06 -5.74
N GLU A 147 12.38 9.94 -5.86
CA GLU A 147 13.80 9.60 -5.97
C GLU A 147 14.41 9.57 -4.57
N ALA A 148 14.38 8.39 -3.94
CA ALA A 148 14.75 8.24 -2.53
C ALA A 148 16.19 8.72 -2.22
N ALA A 149 17.17 8.48 -3.10
CA ALA A 149 18.55 8.90 -2.86
C ALA A 149 18.72 10.42 -2.70
N LYS A 150 17.90 11.20 -3.40
CA LYS A 150 17.93 12.68 -3.34
C LYS A 150 16.84 13.25 -2.44
N ASP A 151 15.97 12.39 -1.92
CA ASP A 151 14.75 12.76 -1.22
C ASP A 151 13.89 13.79 -1.97
N MET A 152 13.66 13.53 -3.27
CA MET A 152 12.90 14.44 -4.14
C MET A 152 11.70 13.76 -4.78
N PHE A 153 10.55 14.43 -4.74
CA PHE A 153 9.42 14.07 -5.58
C PHE A 153 9.59 14.61 -7.00
N THR A 154 9.30 13.78 -7.98
CA THR A 154 9.40 14.07 -9.41
C THR A 154 8.12 13.62 -10.12
N PHE A 155 7.93 14.10 -11.35
CA PHE A 155 6.87 13.65 -12.23
C PHE A 155 7.45 13.39 -13.62
N SER A 156 6.94 12.35 -14.29
CA SER A 156 7.26 12.10 -15.69
C SER A 156 6.06 12.52 -16.53
N TYR A 157 6.31 13.41 -17.47
CA TYR A 157 5.31 13.86 -18.43
C TYR A 157 5.88 13.78 -19.83
N THR A 158 5.19 13.07 -20.71
CA THR A 158 5.48 13.06 -22.14
C THR A 158 4.44 13.94 -22.82
N LEU A 159 4.89 15.02 -23.47
CA LEU A 159 4.03 15.85 -24.28
C LEU A 159 3.43 14.99 -25.41
N PRO A 160 2.09 14.92 -25.54
CA PRO A 160 1.48 14.29 -26.69
C PRO A 160 1.90 15.03 -27.98
N SER A 161 2.22 14.30 -29.05
CA SER A 161 2.55 14.89 -30.35
C SER A 161 1.36 15.57 -31.02
N GLU A 162 0.14 15.22 -30.61
CA GLU A 162 -1.11 15.80 -31.09
C GLU A 162 -2.06 16.10 -29.91
N PRO A 163 -2.95 17.09 -30.04
CA PRO A 163 -3.92 17.41 -29.00
C PRO A 163 -4.93 16.26 -28.80
N VAL A 164 -4.67 15.41 -27.79
CA VAL A 164 -5.59 14.33 -27.40
C VAL A 164 -6.74 14.90 -26.58
N THR A 165 -7.95 14.85 -27.12
CA THR A 165 -9.18 15.15 -26.36
C THR A 165 -9.70 13.89 -25.68
N SER A 166 -9.17 13.55 -24.48
CA SER A 166 -9.77 12.51 -23.63
C SER A 166 -10.28 13.09 -22.32
N LYS A 167 -11.37 12.51 -21.78
CA LYS A 167 -11.99 12.92 -20.50
C LYS A 167 -10.99 12.94 -19.31
N ARG A 168 -9.87 12.22 -19.39
CA ARG A 168 -8.82 12.15 -18.35
C ARG A 168 -7.88 13.36 -18.32
N LEU A 169 -7.82 14.19 -19.36
CA LEU A 169 -6.89 15.33 -19.42
C LEU A 169 -7.37 16.58 -18.68
N LYS A 170 -8.66 16.66 -18.29
CA LYS A 170 -9.19 17.82 -17.55
C LYS A 170 -8.70 17.92 -16.10
N THR A 171 -8.03 16.91 -15.58
CA THR A 171 -7.60 16.86 -14.17
C THR A 171 -6.13 17.25 -13.96
N HIS A 172 -5.34 17.46 -15.02
CA HIS A 172 -3.89 17.73 -14.90
C HIS A 172 -3.49 19.20 -15.01
N LEU A 173 -4.44 20.13 -15.19
CA LEU A 173 -4.16 21.57 -15.34
C LEU A 173 -4.94 22.46 -14.37
N LYS A 174 -5.42 21.94 -13.25
CA LYS A 174 -6.00 22.74 -12.17
C LYS A 174 -5.42 22.32 -10.82
N THR A 175 -4.22 22.82 -10.50
CA THR A 175 -3.73 23.07 -9.13
C THR A 175 -2.30 23.62 -9.21
N PHE A 176 -2.19 24.95 -9.21
CA PHE A 176 -1.47 25.68 -8.18
C PHE A 176 -2.48 26.60 -7.50
#